data_AF-U4KRP4-F1
#
_entry.id   AF-U4KRP4-F1
#
_cell.length_a   1.000
_cell.length_b   1.000
_cell.length_c   1.000
_cell.angle_alpha   90.00
_cell.angle_beta   90.00
_cell.angle_gamma   90.00
#
_symmetry.space_group_name_H-M   'P 1'
#
loop_
_entity.id
_entity.type
_entity.pdbx_description
1 polymer ?
#
loop_
_entity_poly.entity_id
_entity_poly.type
_entity_poly.pdbx_seq_one_letter_code
_entity_poly.pdbx_strand_id
1 'polypeptide(L)'
;MKTFKKSPVLAIIAGIVLIVLATLYALEITNVFTVKGFSFASFMSGILILVLAYFLVLPEFRRRKGNARVILAIELVIFALVSLLGFILPSMDIHVLSNNFSSANWIAIILLSHGLVSLYISQYTATKTTMLNFTVYIILYGVGAYLLGSNSINLEIFNWIIVGVIGAIGIYLLGLGLLNTKKK
;
A
#
# COMPACT_ATOMS: atom_id res chain seq x y z
N MET A 1 4.87 16.26 -0.98
CA MET A 1 3.79 17.27 -0.77
C MET A 1 4.03 18.62 -1.45
N LYS A 2 5.26 19.17 -1.56
CA LYS A 2 5.49 20.44 -2.29
C LYS A 2 5.15 20.37 -3.79
N THR A 3 5.27 19.20 -4.40
CA THR A 3 4.96 18.93 -5.82
C THR A 3 3.47 19.13 -6.14
N PHE A 4 2.57 18.66 -5.28
CA PHE A 4 1.11 18.78 -5.47
C PHE A 4 0.58 20.20 -5.27
N LYS A 5 1.25 21.02 -4.45
CA LYS A 5 0.97 22.46 -4.39
C LYS A 5 1.34 23.18 -5.69
N LYS A 6 2.36 22.72 -6.43
CA LYS A 6 2.81 23.34 -7.68
C LYS A 6 1.96 22.96 -8.89
N SER A 7 1.39 21.75 -8.91
CA SER A 7 0.52 21.28 -10.00
C SER A 7 -0.85 20.87 -9.44
N PRO A 8 -1.83 21.79 -9.40
CA PRO A 8 -3.14 21.51 -8.82
C PRO A 8 -3.91 20.48 -9.64
N VAL A 9 -3.69 20.42 -10.96
CA VAL A 9 -4.30 19.41 -11.85
C VAL A 9 -3.84 18.00 -11.46
N LEU A 10 -2.56 17.79 -11.18
CA LEU A 10 -2.05 16.49 -10.72
C LEU A 10 -2.64 16.09 -9.36
N ALA A 11 -2.87 17.05 -8.46
CA ALA A 11 -3.50 16.77 -7.17
C ALA A 11 -4.97 16.34 -7.33
N ILE A 12 -5.72 17.00 -8.23
CA ILE A 12 -7.10 16.62 -8.56
C ILE A 12 -7.14 15.21 -9.16
N ILE A 13 -6.32 14.93 -10.17
CA ILE A 13 -6.28 13.61 -10.82
C ILE A 13 -5.93 12.53 -9.80
N ALA A 14 -4.88 12.73 -8.99
CA ALA A 14 -4.50 11.77 -7.95
C ALA A 14 -5.61 11.58 -6.90
N GLY A 15 -6.29 12.66 -6.49
CA GLY A 15 -7.41 12.60 -5.57
C GLY A 15 -8.58 11.78 -6.11
N ILE A 16 -8.99 12.02 -7.37
CA ILE A 16 -10.03 11.25 -8.05
C ILE A 16 -9.64 9.78 -8.13
N VAL A 17 -8.42 9.47 -8.56
CA VAL A 17 -7.94 8.08 -8.68
C VAL A 17 -7.99 7.37 -7.32
N LEU A 18 -7.56 8.01 -6.23
CA LEU A 18 -7.62 7.41 -4.90
C LEU A 18 -9.05 7.19 -4.40
N ILE A 19 -9.98 8.12 -4.68
CA ILE A 19 -11.38 7.96 -4.31
C ILE A 19 -12.02 6.81 -5.09
N VAL A 20 -11.74 6.71 -6.40
CA VAL A 20 -12.21 5.60 -7.24
C VAL A 20 -11.67 4.27 -6.70
N LEU A 21 -10.37 4.20 -6.37
CA LEU A 21 -9.77 3.01 -5.78
C LEU A 21 -10.39 2.64 -4.43
N ALA A 22 -10.60 3.61 -3.53
CA ALA A 22 -11.26 3.36 -2.25
C ALA A 22 -12.69 2.84 -2.44
N THR A 23 -13.42 3.38 -3.41
CA THR A 23 -14.78 2.96 -3.73
C THR A 23 -14.80 1.53 -4.29
N LEU A 24 -13.91 1.23 -5.25
CA LEU A 24 -13.78 -0.12 -5.81
C LEU A 24 -13.41 -1.15 -4.74
N TYR A 25 -12.55 -0.79 -3.80
CA TYR A 25 -12.17 -1.65 -2.68
C TYR A 25 -13.33 -1.84 -1.68
N ALA A 26 -14.12 -0.81 -1.40
CA ALA A 26 -15.33 -0.95 -0.57
C ALA A 26 -16.39 -1.87 -1.20
N LEU A 27 -16.51 -1.84 -2.54
CA LEU A 27 -17.38 -2.72 -3.31
C LEU A 27 -16.88 -4.18 -3.33
N GLU A 28 -15.57 -4.42 -3.11
CA GLU A 28 -14.98 -5.76 -2.90
C GLU A 28 -15.40 -6.35 -1.57
N ILE A 29 -15.32 -5.57 -0.49
CA ILE A 29 -15.73 -6.00 0.86
C ILE A 29 -17.18 -6.50 0.85
N THR A 30 -18.01 -5.93 -0.04
CA THR A 30 -19.42 -6.28 -0.21
C THR A 30 -19.68 -7.34 -1.29
N ASN A 31 -18.63 -7.93 -1.91
CA ASN A 31 -18.69 -8.97 -2.94
C ASN A 31 -19.52 -8.62 -4.20
N VAL A 32 -19.68 -7.34 -4.52
CA VAL A 32 -20.64 -6.88 -5.55
C VAL A 32 -20.13 -7.10 -6.99
N PHE A 33 -18.82 -7.27 -7.20
CA PHE A 33 -18.20 -7.34 -8.53
C PHE A 33 -17.39 -8.63 -8.76
N THR A 34 -18.09 -9.76 -8.90
CA THR A 34 -17.50 -10.99 -9.46
C THR A 34 -18.20 -11.33 -10.78
N VAL A 35 -17.42 -11.44 -11.86
CA VAL A 35 -17.95 -11.82 -13.19
C VAL A 35 -17.22 -13.06 -13.67
N LYS A 36 -17.94 -14.18 -13.79
CA LYS A 36 -17.40 -15.48 -14.27
C LYS A 36 -16.13 -15.94 -13.52
N GLY A 37 -16.13 -15.80 -12.19
CA GLY A 37 -14.98 -16.17 -11.35
C GLY A 37 -13.84 -15.13 -11.35
N PHE A 38 -13.96 -14.05 -12.13
CA PHE A 38 -13.01 -12.94 -12.07
C PHE A 38 -13.41 -11.92 -11.00
N SER A 39 -12.53 -11.67 -10.03
CA SER A 39 -12.67 -10.60 -9.02
C SER A 39 -11.92 -9.36 -9.49
N PHE A 40 -12.64 -8.40 -10.10
CA PHE A 40 -12.03 -7.16 -10.60
C PHE A 40 -11.32 -6.38 -9.47
N ALA A 41 -11.88 -6.42 -8.28
CA ALA A 41 -11.32 -5.68 -7.17
C ALA A 41 -10.04 -6.31 -6.61
N SER A 42 -9.97 -7.64 -6.47
CA SER A 42 -8.72 -8.30 -6.08
C SER A 42 -7.62 -8.04 -7.11
N PHE A 43 -7.96 -8.00 -8.40
CA PHE A 43 -7.02 -7.59 -9.46
C PHE A 43 -6.53 -6.15 -9.29
N MET A 44 -7.43 -5.20 -9.03
CA MET A 44 -7.08 -3.80 -8.75
C MET A 44 -6.23 -3.65 -7.48
N SER A 45 -6.50 -4.42 -6.43
CA SER A 45 -5.73 -4.45 -5.19
C SER A 45 -4.29 -4.89 -5.44
N GLY A 46 -4.08 -5.91 -6.27
CA GLY A 46 -2.74 -6.31 -6.72
C GLY A 46 -2.02 -5.17 -7.45
N ILE A 47 -2.68 -4.54 -8.42
CA ILE A 47 -2.11 -3.37 -9.13
C ILE A 47 -1.77 -2.24 -8.15
N LEU A 48 -2.63 -1.96 -7.18
CA LEU A 48 -2.40 -0.94 -6.17
C LEU A 48 -1.16 -1.24 -5.34
N ILE A 49 -0.93 -2.50 -4.96
CA ILE A 49 0.28 -2.92 -4.24
C ILE A 49 1.53 -2.67 -5.06
N LEU A 50 1.52 -2.97 -6.37
CA LEU A 50 2.65 -2.67 -7.25
C LEU A 50 2.90 -1.16 -7.38
N VAL A 51 1.84 -0.37 -7.46
CA VAL A 51 1.92 1.10 -7.47
C VAL A 51 2.50 1.62 -6.16
N LEU A 52 2.08 1.08 -5.01
CA LEU A 52 2.65 1.41 -3.70
C LEU A 52 4.13 1.03 -3.63
N ALA A 53 4.52 -0.16 -4.12
CA ALA A 53 5.92 -0.57 -4.20
C ALA A 53 6.75 0.43 -5.01
N TYR A 54 6.20 0.88 -6.15
CA TYR A 54 6.83 1.88 -6.99
C TYR A 54 7.01 3.22 -6.27
N PHE A 55 6.03 3.67 -5.48
CA PHE A 55 6.11 4.96 -4.80
C PHE A 55 6.94 4.93 -3.50
N LEU A 56 6.92 3.82 -2.77
CA LEU A 56 7.59 3.70 -1.49
C LEU A 56 9.04 3.24 -1.64
N VAL A 57 9.27 2.16 -2.40
CA VAL A 57 10.55 1.46 -2.42
C VAL A 57 11.45 1.97 -3.55
N LEU A 58 10.89 2.25 -4.73
CA LEU A 58 11.70 2.62 -5.90
C LEU A 58 12.49 3.95 -5.75
N PRO A 59 11.95 5.02 -5.15
CA PRO A 59 12.71 6.25 -4.96
C PRO A 59 13.92 6.03 -4.05
N GLU A 60 13.77 5.21 -3.01
CA GLU A 60 14.87 4.83 -2.14
C GLU A 60 15.89 3.97 -2.89
N PHE A 61 15.42 2.98 -3.66
CA PHE A 61 16.27 2.08 -4.43
C PHE A 61 17.19 2.84 -5.40
N ARG A 62 16.66 3.87 -6.07
CA ARG A 62 17.43 4.72 -6.98
C ARG A 62 18.47 5.57 -6.25
N ARG A 63 18.17 6.03 -5.03
CA ARG A 63 19.04 6.91 -4.23
C ARG A 63 20.16 6.15 -3.50
N ARG A 64 19.91 4.92 -3.06
CA ARG A 64 20.85 4.13 -2.26
C ARG A 64 21.83 3.33 -3.13
N LYS A 65 22.98 2.99 -2.54
CA LYS A 65 24.06 2.20 -3.15
C LYS A 65 24.46 1.04 -2.22
N GLY A 66 25.20 0.05 -2.75
CA GLY A 66 25.71 -1.08 -1.97
C GLY A 66 24.61 -1.98 -1.40
N ASN A 67 24.84 -2.52 -0.19
CA ASN A 67 23.96 -3.50 0.45
C ASN A 67 22.50 -3.01 0.62
N ALA A 68 22.29 -1.72 0.89
CA ALA A 68 20.94 -1.18 1.01
C ALA A 68 20.14 -1.29 -0.30
N ARG A 69 20.80 -1.20 -1.46
CA ARG A 69 20.12 -1.39 -2.75
C ARG A 69 19.66 -2.84 -2.92
N VAL A 70 20.46 -3.81 -2.47
CA VAL A 70 20.10 -5.24 -2.52
C VAL A 70 18.89 -5.52 -1.63
N ILE A 71 18.87 -4.97 -0.43
CA ILE A 71 17.74 -5.14 0.52
C ILE A 71 16.45 -4.54 -0.06
N LEU A 72 16.51 -3.35 -0.66
CA LEU A 72 15.37 -2.75 -1.34
C LEU A 72 14.93 -3.55 -2.59
N ALA A 73 15.85 -4.24 -3.26
CA ALA A 73 15.51 -5.15 -4.35
C ALA A 73 14.70 -6.35 -3.85
N ILE A 74 15.14 -6.95 -2.73
CA ILE A 74 14.41 -8.05 -2.08
C ILE A 74 13.02 -7.57 -1.67
N GLU A 75 12.91 -6.37 -1.10
CA GLU A 75 11.61 -5.77 -0.75
C GLU A 75 10.69 -5.63 -1.98
N LEU A 76 11.20 -5.12 -3.10
CA LEU A 76 10.43 -5.04 -4.36
C LEU A 76 9.94 -6.42 -4.82
N VAL A 77 10.78 -7.45 -4.71
CA VAL A 77 10.41 -8.83 -5.03
C VAL A 77 9.30 -9.33 -4.11
N ILE A 78 9.39 -9.04 -2.80
CA ILE A 78 8.33 -9.40 -1.85
C ILE A 78 7.01 -8.74 -2.25
N PHE A 79 7.00 -7.42 -2.51
CA PHE A 79 5.77 -6.74 -2.94
C PHE A 79 5.20 -7.30 -4.24
N ALA A 80 6.06 -7.65 -5.21
CA ALA A 80 5.64 -8.29 -6.45
C ALA A 80 5.01 -9.67 -6.21
N LEU A 81 5.62 -10.49 -5.36
CA LEU A 81 5.09 -11.80 -4.98
C LEU A 81 3.76 -11.68 -4.23
N VAL A 82 3.66 -10.74 -3.29
CA VAL A 82 2.40 -10.48 -2.56
C VAL A 82 1.31 -10.04 -3.52
N SER A 83 1.60 -9.10 -4.43
CA SER A 83 0.65 -8.67 -5.45
C SER A 83 0.21 -9.83 -6.34
N LEU A 84 1.14 -10.67 -6.78
CA LEU A 84 0.84 -11.74 -7.73
C LEU A 84 0.06 -12.86 -7.05
N LEU A 85 0.60 -13.41 -5.96
CA LEU A 85 0.06 -14.60 -5.28
C LEU A 85 -1.13 -14.27 -4.40
N GLY A 86 -1.16 -13.10 -3.78
CA GLY A 86 -2.22 -12.72 -2.84
C GLY A 86 -3.44 -12.08 -3.48
N PHE A 87 -3.31 -11.56 -4.71
CA PHE A 87 -4.34 -10.70 -5.30
C PHE A 87 -4.59 -10.98 -6.78
N ILE A 88 -3.56 -10.95 -7.64
CA ILE A 88 -3.76 -11.11 -9.10
C ILE A 88 -4.15 -12.54 -9.47
N LEU A 89 -3.46 -13.58 -8.98
CA LEU A 89 -3.84 -14.96 -9.30
C LEU A 89 -5.19 -15.35 -8.67
N PRO A 90 -5.47 -15.05 -7.38
CA PRO A 90 -6.80 -15.27 -6.80
C PRO A 90 -7.91 -14.52 -7.53
N SER A 91 -7.62 -13.36 -8.14
CA SER A 91 -8.60 -12.66 -8.97
C SER A 91 -9.07 -13.44 -10.19
N MET A 92 -8.32 -14.46 -10.62
CA MET A 92 -8.64 -15.35 -11.74
C MET A 92 -9.07 -16.74 -11.27
N ASP A 93 -9.41 -16.89 -9.99
CA ASP A 93 -9.73 -18.17 -9.33
C ASP A 93 -8.55 -19.17 -9.32
N ILE A 94 -7.32 -18.67 -9.43
CA ILE A 94 -6.09 -19.48 -9.37
C ILE A 94 -5.50 -19.37 -7.95
N HIS A 95 -5.80 -20.34 -7.10
CA HIS A 95 -5.31 -20.39 -5.72
C HIS A 95 -4.08 -21.29 -5.60
N VAL A 96 -2.88 -20.68 -5.68
CA VAL A 96 -1.59 -21.40 -5.62
C VAL A 96 -1.24 -21.83 -4.19
N LEU A 97 -1.67 -21.06 -3.20
CA LEU A 97 -1.48 -21.33 -1.78
C LEU A 97 -2.82 -21.78 -1.19
N SER A 98 -2.78 -22.67 -0.18
CA SER A 98 -3.99 -23.17 0.47
C SER A 98 -4.84 -22.01 1.02
N ASN A 99 -6.16 -22.19 1.05
CA ASN A 99 -7.18 -21.21 1.49
C ASN A 99 -6.98 -20.58 2.89
N ASN A 100 -5.90 -20.93 3.60
CA ASN A 100 -5.57 -20.41 4.92
C ASN A 100 -4.86 -19.04 4.87
N PHE A 101 -4.45 -18.56 3.69
CA PHE A 101 -3.80 -17.25 3.56
C PHE A 101 -4.80 -16.14 3.20
N SER A 102 -5.25 -15.39 4.20
CA SER A 102 -6.18 -14.28 4.02
C SER A 102 -5.49 -13.05 3.39
N SER A 103 -6.28 -12.13 2.81
CA SER A 103 -5.79 -10.85 2.30
C SER A 103 -5.07 -10.00 3.36
N ALA A 104 -5.47 -10.07 4.64
CA ALA A 104 -4.73 -9.37 5.68
C ALA A 104 -3.37 -9.99 5.95
N ASN A 105 -3.19 -11.31 5.81
CA ASN A 105 -1.87 -11.91 5.97
C ASN A 105 -0.90 -11.34 4.92
N TRP A 106 -1.37 -11.16 3.69
CA TRP A 106 -0.62 -10.52 2.61
C TRP A 106 -0.28 -9.06 2.90
N ILE A 107 -1.25 -8.28 3.40
CA ILE A 107 -1.01 -6.89 3.81
C ILE A 107 -0.04 -6.83 4.99
N ALA A 108 -0.16 -7.76 5.94
CA ALA A 108 0.71 -7.85 7.10
C ALA A 108 2.17 -8.13 6.70
N ILE A 109 2.39 -9.00 5.71
CA ILE A 109 3.71 -9.24 5.11
C ILE A 109 4.30 -7.94 4.55
N ILE A 110 3.51 -7.16 3.80
CA ILE A 110 3.94 -5.87 3.24
C ILE A 110 4.38 -4.91 4.36
N LEU A 111 3.54 -4.77 5.40
CA LEU A 111 3.81 -3.88 6.53
C LEU A 111 5.06 -4.29 7.30
N LEU A 112 5.20 -5.59 7.58
CA LEU A 112 6.37 -6.17 8.23
C LEU A 112 7.64 -5.96 7.40
N SER A 113 7.62 -6.32 6.12
CA SER A 113 8.78 -6.20 5.26
C SER A 113 9.20 -4.74 5.12
N HIS A 114 8.25 -3.84 4.89
CA HIS A 114 8.54 -2.43 4.70
C HIS A 114 9.04 -1.76 5.98
N GLY A 115 8.40 -2.05 7.12
CA GLY A 115 8.83 -1.55 8.42
C GLY A 115 10.25 -2.03 8.77
N LEU A 116 10.53 -3.33 8.60
CA LEU A 116 11.84 -3.91 8.89
C LEU A 116 12.94 -3.34 7.99
N VAL A 117 12.71 -3.31 6.67
CA VAL A 117 13.68 -2.80 5.70
C VAL A 117 13.97 -1.32 5.94
N SER A 118 12.92 -0.53 6.18
CA SER A 118 13.06 0.90 6.46
C SER A 118 13.82 1.16 7.76
N LEU A 119 13.56 0.39 8.83
CA LEU A 119 14.32 0.46 10.08
C LEU A 119 15.79 0.10 9.85
N TYR A 120 16.06 -1.02 9.18
CA TYR A 120 17.41 -1.48 8.89
C TYR A 120 18.20 -0.43 8.10
N ILE A 121 17.65 0.05 6.98
CA ILE A 121 18.31 1.03 6.12
C ILE A 121 18.55 2.33 6.89
N SER A 122 17.56 2.77 7.67
CA SER A 122 17.68 4.02 8.42
C SER A 122 18.80 4.01 9.45
N GLN A 123 18.96 2.89 10.17
CA GLN A 123 19.96 2.76 11.23
C GLN A 123 21.37 2.52 10.68
N TYR A 124 21.49 1.74 9.59
CA TYR A 124 22.78 1.26 9.09
C TYR A 124 23.34 2.06 7.90
N THR A 125 22.55 2.90 7.23
CA THR A 125 23.04 3.73 6.11
C THR A 125 23.11 5.23 6.41
N ALA A 126 23.84 5.64 7.45
CA ALA A 126 24.36 7.00 7.72
C ALA A 126 23.40 8.21 7.57
N THR A 127 22.12 7.98 7.30
CA THR A 127 21.10 9.01 7.12
C THR A 127 20.33 9.07 8.42
N LYS A 128 20.56 10.14 9.19
CA LYS A 128 19.79 10.43 10.40
C LYS A 128 18.31 10.45 10.05
N THR A 129 17.60 9.38 10.35
CA THR A 129 16.14 9.38 10.35
C THR A 129 15.67 10.30 11.47
N THR A 130 14.59 11.03 11.20
CA THR A 130 13.89 11.74 12.27
C THR A 130 13.30 10.69 13.22
N MET A 131 13.23 11.03 14.51
CA MET A 131 12.60 10.17 15.52
C MET A 131 11.17 9.78 15.12
N LEU A 132 10.45 10.71 14.47
CA LEU A 132 9.13 10.46 13.92
C LEU A 132 9.11 9.34 12.87
N ASN A 133 10.03 9.34 11.90
CA ASN A 133 10.08 8.28 10.89
C ASN A 133 10.43 6.93 11.52
N PHE A 134 11.35 6.92 12.48
CA PHE A 134 11.69 5.72 13.23
C PHE A 134 10.49 5.14 13.98
N THR A 135 9.74 5.99 14.70
CA THR A 135 8.51 5.58 15.39
C THR A 135 7.46 5.05 14.41
N VAL A 136 7.28 5.70 13.26
CA VAL A 136 6.36 5.21 12.22
C VAL A 136 6.76 3.83 11.72
N TYR A 137 8.04 3.58 11.45
CA TYR A 137 8.48 2.26 10.97
C TYR A 137 8.35 1.17 12.04
N ILE A 138 8.59 1.50 13.32
CA ILE A 138 8.29 0.57 14.43
C ILE A 138 6.81 0.25 14.49
N ILE A 139 5.94 1.26 14.36
CA ILE A 139 4.49 1.04 14.37
C ILE A 139 4.09 0.15 13.18
N LEU A 140 4.59 0.41 11.98
CA LEU A 140 4.30 -0.42 10.80
C LEU A 140 4.73 -1.88 11.01
N TYR A 141 5.94 -2.08 11.53
CA TYR A 141 6.43 -3.41 11.86
C TYR A 141 5.56 -4.10 12.91
N GLY A 142 5.24 -3.39 14.01
CA GLY A 142 4.41 -3.90 15.08
C GLY A 142 2.99 -4.23 14.65
N VAL A 143 2.37 -3.39 13.82
CA VAL A 143 1.03 -3.63 13.24
C VAL A 143 1.07 -4.83 12.32
N GLY A 144 2.08 -4.96 11.45
CA GLY A 144 2.21 -6.14 10.60
C GLY A 144 2.44 -7.44 11.41
N ALA A 145 3.29 -7.39 12.44
CA ALA A 145 3.50 -8.51 13.36
C ALA A 145 2.21 -8.90 14.09
N TYR A 146 1.47 -7.90 14.56
CA TYR A 146 0.19 -8.09 15.22
C TYR A 146 -0.81 -8.75 14.27
N LEU A 147 -0.96 -8.24 13.05
CA LEU A 147 -1.87 -8.81 12.03
C LEU A 147 -1.56 -10.27 11.70
N LEU A 148 -0.28 -10.66 11.60
CA LEU A 148 0.09 -12.07 11.38
C LEU A 148 -0.12 -12.96 12.62
N GLY A 149 0.09 -12.42 13.83
CA GLY A 149 -0.04 -13.17 15.07
C GLY A 149 -1.47 -13.28 15.59
N SER A 150 -2.32 -12.33 15.25
CA SER A 150 -3.73 -12.32 15.64
C SER A 150 -4.56 -13.10 14.63
N ASN A 151 -4.88 -14.35 14.94
CA ASN A 151 -5.96 -15.08 14.26
C ASN A 151 -7.37 -14.46 14.49
N SER A 152 -7.44 -13.29 15.16
CA SER A 152 -8.64 -12.73 15.78
C SER A 152 -9.00 -11.32 15.31
N ILE A 153 -8.23 -10.69 14.41
CA ILE A 153 -8.67 -9.41 13.83
C ILE A 153 -9.76 -9.72 12.82
N ASN A 154 -10.93 -9.12 13.02
CA ASN A 154 -11.97 -9.11 12.00
C ASN A 154 -11.44 -8.34 10.79
N LEU A 155 -11.08 -9.09 9.75
CA LEU A 155 -10.57 -8.61 8.46
C LEU A 155 -11.46 -7.52 7.87
N GLU A 156 -12.77 -7.61 8.11
CA GLU A 156 -13.74 -6.63 7.65
C GLU A 156 -13.47 -5.24 8.21
N ILE A 157 -13.22 -5.13 9.52
CA ILE A 157 -12.94 -3.85 10.19
C ILE A 157 -11.64 -3.25 9.66
N PHE A 158 -10.60 -4.08 9.50
CA PHE A 158 -9.31 -3.62 8.98
C PHE A 158 -9.40 -3.15 7.52
N ASN A 159 -10.15 -3.87 6.69
CA ASN A 159 -10.41 -3.46 5.30
C ASN A 159 -11.15 -2.12 5.24
N TRP A 160 -12.14 -1.90 6.10
CA TRP A 160 -12.84 -0.60 6.20
C TRP A 160 -11.93 0.53 6.67
N ILE A 161 -10.96 0.26 7.56
CA ILE A 161 -9.95 1.25 7.96
C ILE A 161 -9.08 1.64 6.75
N ILE A 162 -8.64 0.67 5.94
CA ILE A 162 -7.87 0.94 4.72
C ILE A 162 -8.67 1.81 3.74
N VAL A 163 -9.93 1.45 3.48
CA VAL A 163 -10.85 2.27 2.65
C VAL A 163 -10.92 3.69 3.18
N GLY A 164 -11.13 3.84 4.49
CA GLY A 164 -11.24 5.14 5.15
C GLY A 164 -9.99 5.99 4.98
N VAL A 165 -8.79 5.41 5.17
CA VAL A 165 -7.51 6.11 5.02
C VAL A 165 -7.27 6.53 3.55
N ILE A 166 -7.44 5.61 2.60
CA ILE A 166 -7.26 5.91 1.17
C ILE A 166 -8.26 6.98 0.72
N GLY A 167 -9.52 6.84 1.12
CA GLY A 167 -10.59 7.81 0.84
C GLY A 167 -10.29 9.19 1.43
N ALA A 168 -9.84 9.26 2.68
CA ALA A 168 -9.48 10.51 3.35
C ALA A 168 -8.31 11.22 2.65
N ILE A 169 -7.26 10.48 2.25
CA ILE A 169 -6.14 11.02 1.47
C ILE A 169 -6.62 11.53 0.11
N GLY A 170 -7.49 10.77 -0.56
CA GLY A 170 -8.08 11.15 -1.85
C GLY A 170 -8.87 12.47 -1.76
N ILE A 171 -9.77 12.58 -0.77
CA ILE A 171 -10.56 13.80 -0.50
C ILE A 171 -9.64 14.98 -0.18
N TYR A 172 -8.63 14.75 0.66
CA TYR A 172 -7.66 15.79 1.01
C TYR A 172 -6.91 16.33 -0.23
N LEU A 173 -6.39 15.44 -1.09
CA LEU A 173 -5.68 15.84 -2.31
C LEU A 173 -6.60 16.55 -3.32
N LEU A 174 -7.83 16.08 -3.47
CA LEU A 174 -8.83 16.71 -4.32
C LEU A 174 -9.18 18.12 -3.83
N GLY A 175 -9.45 18.28 -2.53
CA GLY A 175 -9.70 19.59 -1.91
C GLY A 175 -8.52 20.55 -2.06
N LEU A 176 -7.30 20.07 -1.85
CA LEU A 176 -6.08 20.87 -2.02
C LEU A 176 -5.89 21.31 -3.49
N GLY A 177 -6.20 20.43 -4.45
CA GLY A 177 -6.19 20.75 -5.87
C GLY A 177 -7.21 21.83 -6.25
N LEU A 178 -8.47 21.69 -5.81
CA LEU A 178 -9.56 22.65 -6.07
C LEU A 178 -9.33 24.03 -5.42
N LEU A 179 -8.74 24.08 -4.22
CA LEU A 179 -8.42 25.34 -3.56
C LEU A 179 -7.29 26.11 -4.26
N ASN A 180 -6.34 25.40 -4.86
CA ASN A 180 -5.21 26.02 -5.55
C ASN A 180 -5.54 26.40 -7.01
N THR A 181 -6.51 25.76 -7.68
CA THR A 181 -6.99 26.22 -9.00
C THR A 181 -7.73 27.55 -8.91
N LYS A 182 -8.47 27.81 -7.82
CA LYS A 182 -9.20 29.08 -7.61
C LYS A 182 -8.29 30.29 -7.30
N LYS A 183 -7.01 30.08 -6.99
CA LYS A 183 -6.06 31.15 -6.65
C LYS A 183 -5.27 31.67 -7.86
N LYS A 184 -5.43 31.06 -9.03
CA LYS A 184 -4.89 31.55 -10.31
C LYS A 184 -6.00 32.19 -11.11
#